data_AF-A0A5R1NI94-F1
#
_entry.id   AF-A0A5R1NI94-F1
#
_cell.length_a   1.000
_cell.length_b   1.000
_cell.length_c   1.000
_cell.angle_alpha   90.00
_cell.angle_beta   90.00
_cell.angle_gamma   90.00
#
_symmetry.space_group_name_H-M   'P 1'
#
loop_
_entity.id
_entity.type
_entity.pdbx_description
1 polymer ?
#
loop_
_entity_poly.entity_id
_entity_poly.type
_entity_poly.pdbx_seq_one_letter_code
_entity_poly.pdbx_strand_id
1 'polypeptide(L)' 'ERTVAGLAAARARGRTGGRPFKMTPAKVRLAMAAMGQKETKVGDLCKELGITRQTLYRHVSPAGELRSDGAKLLSKK' A
#
# COMPACT_ATOMS: atom_id res chain seq x y z
N GLU A 1 5.04 -29.65 -16.69
CA GLU A 1 4.48 -28.69 -17.69
C GLU A 1 3.12 -28.11 -17.29
N ARG A 2 2.15 -28.92 -16.83
CA ARG A 2 0.77 -28.51 -16.53
C ARG A 2 0.62 -27.31 -15.57
N THR A 3 1.52 -27.14 -14.61
CA THR A 3 1.45 -26.07 -13.59
C THR A 3 1.67 -24.67 -14.17
N VAL A 4 2.65 -24.51 -15.07
CA VAL A 4 2.94 -23.19 -15.68
C VAL A 4 1.82 -22.79 -16.62
N ALA A 5 1.32 -23.73 -17.42
CA ALA A 5 0.17 -23.52 -18.30
C ALA A 5 -1.10 -23.14 -17.49
N GLY A 6 -1.36 -23.81 -16.37
CA GLY A 6 -2.48 -23.48 -15.47
C GLY A 6 -2.36 -22.09 -14.84
N LEU A 7 -1.16 -21.71 -14.41
CA LEU A 7 -0.87 -20.36 -13.90
C LEU A 7 -1.06 -19.29 -14.99
N ALA A 8 -0.60 -19.56 -16.21
CA ALA A 8 -0.78 -18.65 -17.35
C ALA A 8 -2.27 -18.47 -17.68
N ALA A 9 -3.04 -19.57 -17.77
CA ALA A 9 -4.49 -19.53 -17.98
C ALA A 9 -5.24 -18.81 -16.84
N ALA A 10 -4.78 -18.91 -15.59
CA ALA A 10 -5.36 -18.16 -14.47
C ALA A 10 -5.05 -16.65 -14.57
N ARG A 11 -3.83 -16.27 -14.96
CA ARG A 11 -3.46 -14.87 -15.17
C ARG A 11 -4.22 -14.25 -16.36
N ALA A 12 -4.39 -14.99 -17.46
CA ALA A 12 -5.18 -14.56 -18.61
C ALA A 12 -6.65 -14.27 -18.25
N ARG A 13 -7.19 -15.00 -17.26
CA ARG A 13 -8.52 -14.75 -16.67
C ARG A 13 -8.55 -13.61 -15.64
N GLY A 14 -7.47 -12.84 -15.50
CA GLY A 14 -7.39 -11.67 -14.61
C GLY A 14 -6.94 -11.97 -13.18
N ARG A 15 -6.56 -13.21 -12.85
CA ARG A 15 -6.06 -13.53 -11.50
C ARG A 15 -4.69 -12.91 -11.29
N THR A 16 -4.61 -11.91 -10.41
CA THR A 16 -3.34 -11.34 -9.96
C THR A 16 -2.83 -12.16 -8.78
N GLY A 17 -1.82 -13.01 -9.00
CA GLY A 17 -1.23 -13.83 -7.94
C GLY A 17 -0.30 -13.05 -7.00
N GLY A 18 0.14 -13.69 -5.91
CA GLY A 18 1.05 -13.13 -4.92
C GLY A 18 0.37 -12.73 -3.61
N ARG A 19 1.15 -12.18 -2.67
CA ARG A 19 0.64 -11.71 -1.38
C ARG A 19 -0.14 -10.41 -1.56
N PRO A 20 -1.38 -10.29 -1.05
CA PRO A 20 -2.12 -9.04 -1.13
C PRO A 20 -1.40 -7.92 -0.36
N PHE A 21 -1.52 -6.70 -0.86
CA PHE A 21 -0.93 -5.53 -0.21
C PHE A 21 -1.62 -5.25 1.12
N LYS A 22 -0.83 -5.02 2.19
CA LYS A 22 -1.35 -4.57 3.49
C LYS A 22 -1.82 -3.10 3.48
N MET A 23 -1.25 -2.31 2.57
CA MET A 23 -1.62 -0.92 2.36
C MET A 23 -2.76 -0.85 1.36
N THR A 24 -3.82 -0.13 1.71
CA THR A 24 -5.00 0.08 0.87
C THR A 24 -5.15 1.57 0.54
N PRO A 25 -5.90 1.95 -0.51
CA PRO A 25 -6.15 3.35 -0.84
C PRO A 25 -6.70 4.16 0.35
N ALA A 26 -7.59 3.56 1.14
CA ALA A 26 -8.12 4.18 2.36
C ALA A 26 -7.03 4.46 3.40
N LYS A 27 -6.15 3.48 3.66
CA LYS A 27 -5.02 3.65 4.58
C LYS A 27 -4.04 4.72 4.11
N VAL A 28 -3.82 4.85 2.79
CA VAL A 28 -2.96 5.89 2.23
C VAL A 28 -3.54 7.27 2.51
N ARG A 29 -4.84 7.49 2.27
CA ARG A 29 -5.49 8.77 2.56
C ARG A 29 -5.43 9.13 4.04
N LEU A 30 -5.68 8.16 4.92
CA LEU A 30 -5.58 8.36 6.37
C LEU A 30 -4.14 8.69 6.79
N ALA A 31 -3.16 7.95 6.25
CA ALA A 31 -1.74 8.22 6.50
C ALA A 31 -1.30 9.60 6.03
N MET A 32 -1.79 10.10 4.88
CA MET A 32 -1.48 11.44 4.41
C MET A 32 -2.01 12.51 5.38
N ALA A 33 -3.27 12.39 5.80
CA ALA A 33 -3.88 13.33 6.73
C ALA A 33 -3.16 13.34 8.08
N ALA A 34 -2.83 12.16 8.61
CA ALA A 34 -2.12 12.02 9.87
C ALA A 34 -0.69 12.58 9.79
N MET A 35 0.07 12.23 8.76
CA MET A 35 1.47 12.68 8.62
C MET A 35 1.60 14.20 8.39
N GLY A 36 0.56 14.87 7.89
CA GLY A 36 0.54 16.33 7.79
C GLY A 36 0.39 17.06 9.13
N GLN A 37 0.00 16.36 10.20
CA GLN A 37 -0.13 16.94 11.53
C GLN A 37 1.18 16.79 12.32
N LYS A 38 1.65 17.90 12.92
CA LYS A 38 2.92 17.92 13.68
C LYS A 38 2.91 17.05 14.94
N GLU A 39 1.73 16.73 15.47
CA GLU A 39 1.55 15.95 16.71
C GLU A 39 1.53 14.43 16.47
N THR A 40 1.56 14.00 15.20
CA THR A 40 1.40 12.59 14.85
C THR A 40 2.62 11.76 15.25
N LYS A 41 2.37 10.78 16.14
CA LYS A 41 3.35 9.76 16.48
C LYS A 41 3.35 8.66 15.42
N VAL A 42 4.36 8.68 14.56
CA VAL A 42 4.54 7.70 13.47
C VAL A 42 4.47 6.24 13.97
N GLY A 43 5.00 5.98 15.16
CA GLY A 43 4.97 4.64 15.76
C GLY A 43 3.56 4.13 16.02
N ASP A 44 2.70 4.95 16.61
CA ASP A 44 1.33 4.57 16.95
C ASP A 44 0.44 4.52 15.70
N LEU A 45 0.63 5.45 14.76
CA LEU A 45 0.00 5.40 13.43
C LEU A 45 0.31 4.08 12.70
N CYS A 46 1.56 3.62 12.74
CA CYS A 46 1.95 2.35 12.12
C CYS A 46 1.26 1.15 12.79
N LYS A 47 1.14 1.15 14.12
CA LYS A 47 0.47 0.08 14.87
C LYS A 47 -1.01 0.03 14.52
N GLU A 48 -1.69 1.17 14.51
CA GLU A 48 -3.11 1.28 14.17
C GLU A 48 -3.39 0.80 12.74
N LEU A 49 -2.55 1.21 11.79
CA LEU A 49 -2.66 0.79 10.39
C LEU A 49 -2.23 -0.67 10.14
N GLY A 50 -1.57 -1.31 11.11
CA GLY A 50 -1.02 -2.67 11.00
C GLY A 50 0.13 -2.79 9.99
N ILE A 51 0.89 -1.71 9.80
CA ILE A 51 1.99 -1.62 8.85
C ILE A 51 3.32 -1.26 9.55
N THR A 52 4.43 -1.50 8.87
CA THR A 52 5.75 -1.05 9.36
C THR A 52 6.00 0.39 8.96
N ARG A 53 6.90 1.09 9.68
CA ARG A 53 7.38 2.43 9.31
C ARG A 53 7.94 2.47 7.88
N GLN A 54 8.61 1.40 7.46
CA GLN A 54 9.13 1.25 6.10
C GLN A 54 8.01 1.28 5.06
N THR A 55 6.90 0.57 5.32
CA THR A 55 5.74 0.55 4.43
C THR A 55 5.08 1.93 4.36
N LEU A 56 4.93 2.60 5.50
CA LEU A 56 4.40 3.96 5.57
C LEU A 56 5.25 4.92 4.74
N TYR A 57 6.57 4.97 4.98
CA TYR A 57 7.45 5.90 4.28
C TYR A 57 7.61 5.62 2.80
N ARG A 58 7.44 4.38 2.35
CA ARG A 58 7.43 4.09 0.91
C ARG A 58 6.23 4.73 0.19
N HIS A 59 5.13 4.95 0.92
CA HIS A 59 3.88 5.48 0.36
C HIS A 59 3.64 6.96 0.65
N VAL A 60 4.09 7.46 1.81
CA VAL A 60 3.82 8.83 2.28
C VAL A 60 5.10 9.46 2.84
N SER A 61 5.33 10.73 2.52
CA SER A 61 6.39 11.58 3.04
C SER A 61 6.15 11.98 4.51
N PRO A 62 7.19 12.29 5.30
CA PRO A 62 7.02 12.92 6.61
C PRO A 62 6.14 14.17 6.61
N ALA A 63 6.04 14.88 5.48
CA ALA A 63 5.20 16.06 5.29
C ALA A 63 3.75 15.74 4.86
N GLY A 64 3.36 14.46 4.78
CA GLY A 64 2.04 14.04 4.29
C GLY A 64 1.90 13.94 2.77
N GLU A 65 2.95 14.23 2.02
CA GLU A 65 2.96 14.16 0.56
C GLU A 65 2.99 12.72 0.05
N LEU A 66 2.39 12.50 -1.11
CA LEU A 66 2.31 11.18 -1.73
C LEU A 66 3.63 10.80 -2.41
N ARG A 67 4.12 9.58 -2.16
CA ARG A 67 5.26 9.02 -2.91
C ARG A 67 4.80 8.12 -4.04
N SER A 68 5.74 7.72 -4.90
CA SER A 68 5.49 6.94 -6.13
C SER A 68 4.63 5.69 -5.90
N ASP A 69 4.87 4.93 -4.83
CA ASP A 69 4.07 3.74 -4.54
C ASP A 69 2.71 4.05 -3.92
N GLY A 70 2.58 5.18 -3.22
CA GLY A 70 1.27 5.69 -2.77
C GLY A 70 0.42 6.15 -3.96
N ALA A 71 1.05 6.81 -4.94
CA ALA A 71 0.42 7.22 -6.20
C ALA A 71 -0.17 6.04 -6.94
N LYS A 72 0.65 5.01 -7.19
CA LYS A 72 0.19 3.77 -7.86
C LYS A 72 -1.01 3.14 -7.18
N LEU A 73 -1.07 3.17 -5.85
CA LEU A 73 -2.19 2.62 -5.07
C LEU A 73 -3.47 3.44 -5.22
N LEU A 74 -3.38 4.76 -5.30
CA LEU A 74 -4.54 5.64 -5.49
C LEU A 74 -5.00 5.71 -6.95
N SER A 75 -4.09 5.52 -7.91
CA SER A 75 -4.39 5.51 -9.35
C SER A 75 -5.04 4.21 -9.82
N LYS A 76 -4.92 3.12 -9.04
CA LYS A 76 -5.53 1.84 -9.36
C LYS A 76 -7.03 1.92 -9.06
N LYS A 77 -7.81 2.24 -10.10
CA LYS A 77 -9.27 2.24 -10.08
C LYS A 77 -9.83 0.82 -10.03
#